data_AF-A0A259CX59-F1
#
_entry.id   AF-A0A259CX59-F1
#
_cell.length_a   1.000
_cell.length_b   1.000
_cell.length_c   1.000
_cell.angle_alpha   90.00
_cell.angle_beta   90.00
_cell.angle_gamma   90.00
#
_symmetry.space_group_name_H-M   'P 1'
#
loop_
_entity.id
_entity.type
_entity.pdbx_description
1 polymer ?
#
loop_
_entity_poly.entity_id
_entity_poly.type
_entity_poly.pdbx_seq_one_letter_code
_entity_poly.pdbx_strand_id
1 'polypeptide(L)' 'MSNIYTKEAPYHPGYEDVSFKREVSKTVSELSELRLVNARYLKFADAIVDFCKASHVPTKKVNVG' A
#
# COMPACT_ATOMS: atom_id res chain seq x y z
N MET A 1 -34.29 -50.68 -1.38
CA MET A 1 -32.91 -50.88 -1.87
C MET A 1 -32.18 -49.56 -1.76
N SER A 2 -31.27 -49.42 -0.79
CA SER A 2 -30.50 -48.20 -0.58
C SER A 2 -29.38 -48.11 -1.62
N ASN A 3 -29.34 -47.01 -2.36
CA ASN A 3 -28.33 -46.73 -3.38
C ASN A 3 -26.91 -46.81 -2.77
N ILE A 4 -26.12 -47.79 -3.23
CA ILE A 4 -24.79 -48.13 -2.70
C ILE A 4 -23.69 -47.27 -3.36
N TYR A 5 -24.05 -46.43 -4.34
CA TYR A 5 -23.09 -45.74 -5.23
C TYR A 5 -22.89 -44.25 -4.94
N THR A 6 -23.31 -43.76 -3.77
CA THR A 6 -23.09 -42.35 -3.40
C THR A 6 -22.52 -42.25 -1.99
N LYS A 7 -21.37 -42.88 -1.77
CA LYS A 7 -20.51 -42.46 -0.66
C LYS A 7 -19.84 -41.18 -1.12
N GLU A 8 -20.30 -40.04 -0.62
CA GLU A 8 -19.58 -38.78 -0.79
C GLU A 8 -18.12 -38.99 -0.37
N ALA A 9 -17.19 -38.53 -1.20
CA ALA A 9 -15.78 -38.66 -0.90
C ALA A 9 -15.49 -37.98 0.46
N PRO A 10 -14.66 -38.58 1.34
CA PRO A 10 -14.35 -37.99 2.63
C PRO A 10 -13.84 -36.55 2.47
N TYR A 11 -14.45 -35.60 3.21
CA TYR A 11 -14.00 -34.22 3.24
C TYR A 11 -12.50 -34.17 3.59
N HIS A 12 -11.69 -33.63 2.68
CA HIS A 12 -10.25 -33.49 2.89
C HIS A 12 -9.97 -32.07 3.44
N PRO A 13 -9.49 -31.90 4.69
CA PRO A 13 -9.29 -30.60 5.33
C PRO A 13 -8.27 -29.66 4.66
N GLY A 14 -7.71 -30.04 3.52
CA GLY A 14 -6.77 -29.26 2.72
C GLY A 14 -7.33 -28.78 1.37
N TYR A 15 -8.59 -29.10 1.07
CA TYR A 15 -9.31 -28.60 -0.12
C TYR A 15 -10.02 -27.26 0.13
N GLU A 16 -9.78 -26.62 1.28
CA GLU A 16 -10.14 -25.22 1.46
C GLU A 16 -9.13 -24.35 0.70
N ASP A 17 -9.38 -24.15 -0.60
CA ASP A 17 -8.99 -22.98 -1.39
C ASP A 17 -7.75 -22.22 -0.88
N VAL A 18 -6.62 -22.93 -0.75
CA VAL A 18 -5.36 -22.34 -0.28
C VAL A 18 -4.90 -21.22 -1.24
N SER A 19 -5.35 -21.31 -2.49
CA SER A 19 -5.26 -20.30 -3.54
C SER A 19 -6.11 -19.05 -3.27
N PHE A 20 -7.28 -19.16 -2.65
CA PHE A 20 -8.21 -18.02 -2.48
C PHE A 20 -7.85 -17.14 -1.27
N LYS A 21 -7.22 -17.69 -0.23
CA LYS A 21 -6.89 -16.92 1.00
C LYS A 21 -5.69 -15.97 0.86
N ARG A 22 -4.97 -15.97 -0.28
CA ARG A 22 -3.76 -15.14 -0.49
C ARG A 22 -3.83 -14.16 -1.64
N GLU A 23 -4.87 -14.20 -2.46
CA GLU A 23 -5.01 -13.27 -3.58
C GLU A 23 -5.66 -11.97 -3.08
N VAL A 24 -4.84 -10.92 -2.96
CA VAL A 24 -5.34 -9.56 -2.84
C VAL A 24 -6.09 -9.25 -4.14
N SER A 25 -7.34 -8.79 -4.02
CA SER A 25 -8.11 -8.44 -5.22
C SER A 25 -7.35 -7.40 -6.04
N LYS A 26 -7.45 -7.48 -7.37
CA LYS A 26 -6.80 -6.52 -8.28
C LYS A 26 -7.09 -5.07 -7.90
N THR A 27 -8.33 -4.79 -7.51
CA THR A 27 -8.78 -3.47 -7.05
C THR A 27 -8.07 -2.99 -5.77
N VAL A 28 -7.83 -3.88 -4.81
CA VAL A 28 -7.12 -3.54 -3.57
C VAL A 28 -5.63 -3.33 -3.86
N SER A 29 -5.04 -4.10 -4.78
CA SER A 29 -3.67 -3.90 -5.23
C SER A 29 -3.49 -2.54 -5.90
N GLU A 30 -4.35 -2.19 -6.87
CA GLU A 30 -4.35 -0.89 -7.54
C GLU A 30 -4.54 0.27 -6.56
N LEU A 31 -5.48 0.13 -5.62
CA LEU A 31 -5.71 1.14 -4.59
C LEU A 31 -4.49 1.33 -3.68
N SER A 32 -3.75 0.26 -3.39
CA SER A 32 -2.54 0.32 -2.56
C SER A 32 -1.41 1.07 -3.27
N GLU A 33 -1.22 0.84 -4.57
CA GLU A 33 -0.25 1.58 -5.37
C GLU A 33 -0.61 3.07 -5.48
N LEU A 34 -1.88 3.39 -5.72
CA LEU A 34 -2.35 4.79 -5.76
C LEU A 34 -2.13 5.50 -4.43
N ARG A 35 -2.38 4.82 -3.30
CA ARG A 35 -2.11 5.37 -1.96
C ARG A 35 -0.63 5.64 -1.74
N LEU A 36 0.24 4.73 -2.18
CA LEU A 36 1.69 4.90 -2.08
C LEU A 36 2.17 6.11 -2.89
N VAL A 37 1.67 6.26 -4.12
CA VAL A 37 1.96 7.41 -4.98
C VAL A 37 1.49 8.72 -4.33
N ASN A 38 0.26 8.77 -3.85
CA ASN A 38 -0.30 9.95 -3.17
C ASN A 38 0.52 10.33 -1.94
N ALA A 39 0.94 9.36 -1.13
CA ALA A 39 1.79 9.62 0.04
C ALA A 39 3.12 10.28 -0.34
N ARG A 40 3.72 9.91 -1.48
CA ARG A 40 4.94 10.57 -1.97
C ARG A 40 4.69 12.01 -2.39
N TYR A 41 3.58 12.28 -3.08
CA TYR A 41 3.22 13.64 -3.47
C TYR A 41 2.98 14.55 -2.26
N LEU A 42 2.30 14.05 -1.23
CA LEU A 42 2.08 14.80 0.01
C LEU A 42 3.40 15.14 0.70
N LYS A 43 4.31 14.16 0.85
CA LYS A 43 5.64 14.41 1.42
C LYS A 43 6.44 15.45 0.64
N PHE A 44 6.32 15.45 -0.69
CA PHE A 44 7.00 16.44 -1.52
C PHE A 44 6.39 17.84 -1.35
N ALA A 45 5.07 17.94 -1.25
CA ALA A 45 4.40 19.20 -0.97
C ALA A 45 4.80 19.77 0.40
N ASP A 46 4.90 18.92 1.43
CA ASP A 46 5.39 19.32 2.76
C ASP A 46 6.81 19.89 2.69
N ALA A 47 7.72 19.23 1.95
CA ALA A 47 9.09 19.70 1.77
C ALA A 47 9.17 21.07 1.08
N ILE A 48 8.29 21.34 0.10
CA ILE A 48 8.18 22.67 -0.54
C ILE A 48 7.73 23.72 0.47
N VAL A 49 6.70 23.39 1.25
CA VAL A 49 6.18 24.31 2.28
C VAL A 49 7.27 24.64 3.30
N ASP A 50 8.01 23.64 3.75
CA ASP A 50 9.11 23.81 4.69
C ASP A 50 10.24 24.65 4.09
N PHE A 51 10.59 24.42 2.82
CA PHE A 51 11.53 25.26 2.09
C PHE A 51 11.07 26.73 2.04
N CYS A 52 9.81 26.98 1.71
CA CYS A 52 9.27 28.34 1.66
C CYS A 52 9.21 29.01 3.04
N LYS A 53 9.01 28.23 4.11
CA LYS A 53 9.03 28.73 5.50
C LYS A 53 10.44 29.00 6.01
N ALA A 54 11.45 28.31 5.49
CA ALA A 54 12.83 28.55 5.87
C ALA A 54 13.20 29.99 5.47
N SER A 55 13.39 30.86 6.46
CA SER A 55 13.79 32.24 6.22
C SER A 55 15.23 32.24 5.71
N HIS A 56 15.39 32.22 4.39
CA HIS A 56 16.69 32.29 3.72
C HIS A 56 17.22 33.72 3.73
N VAL A 57 17.33 34.35 4.90
CA VAL A 57 18.09 35.60 5.02
C VAL A 57 19.57 35.21 4.87
N PRO A 58 20.25 35.57 3.77
CA PRO A 58 21.68 35.40 3.71
C PRO A 58 22.24 36.40 4.72
N THR A 59 22.77 35.92 5.84
CA THR A 59 23.55 36.75 6.76
C THR A 59 24.88 37.04 6.10
N LYS A 60 24.86 37.85 5.04
CA LYS A 60 26.08 38.42 4.46
C LYS A 60 26.56 39.45 5.49
N LYS A 61 27.42 39.02 6.41
CA LYS A 61 28.19 39.94 7.24
C LYS A 61 29.03 40.78 6.29
N VAL A 62 28.57 41.99 5.99
CA VAL A 62 29.40 42.99 5.33
C VAL A 62 30.39 43.46 6.39
N ASN A 63 31.58 42.87 6.39
CA ASN A 63 32.73 43.49 7.06
C ASN A 63 33.08 44.72 6.24
N VAL A 64 32.59 45.88 6.68
CA VAL A 64 33.15 47.17 6.27
C VAL A 64 34.43 47.33 7.09
N GLY A 65 35.57 47.06 6.44
CA GLY A 65 36.89 47.47 6.92
C GLY A 65 37.16 48.92 6.61
#